data_AF-A0A352GNP8-F1
#
_entry.id   AF-A0A352GNP8-F1
#
_cell.length_a   1.000
_cell.length_b   1.000
_cell.length_c   1.000
_cell.angle_alpha   90.00
_cell.angle_beta   90.00
_cell.angle_gamma   90.00
#
_symmetry.space_group_name_H-M   'P 1'
#
loop_
_entity.id
_entity.type
_entity.pdbx_description
1 polymer ?
#
loop_
_entity_poly.entity_id
_entity_poly.type
_entity_poly.pdbx_seq_one_letter_code
_entity_poly.pdbx_strand_id
1 'polypeptide(L)'
;QNQDNREHDLLDSDDYYQFQGGLTAAVRSLKGSQPAVYFGDHARPESPRVRTLDEEISRVVRARAANPKWIQGVMRHGYKGAFEMAATVDYLFA
;
A
#
# COMPACT_ATOMS: atom_id res chain seq x y z
N GLN A 1 10.47 1.73 -1.65
CA GLN A 1 9.85 2.67 -2.63
C GLN A 1 9.47 3.94 -1.89
N ASN A 2 9.24 5.04 -2.62
CA ASN A 2 8.78 6.30 -2.04
C ASN A 2 7.41 6.65 -2.61
N GLN A 3 6.57 7.29 -1.80
CA GLN A 3 5.29 7.86 -2.20
C GLN A 3 5.32 9.37 -1.97
N ASP A 4 4.94 10.11 -2.99
CA ASP A 4 5.00 11.57 -3.06
C ASP A 4 3.63 12.25 -3.00
N ASN A 5 2.54 11.49 -3.08
CA ASN A 5 1.17 12.00 -3.13
C ASN A 5 0.24 11.29 -2.12
N ARG A 6 -1.01 11.73 -1.96
CA ARG A 6 -1.99 11.15 -0.99
C ARG A 6 -3.28 10.65 -1.65
N GLU A 7 -3.38 10.83 -2.95
CA GLU A 7 -4.52 10.48 -3.79
C GLU A 7 -4.66 8.97 -3.92
N HIS A 8 -3.53 8.25 -3.85
CA HIS A 8 -3.49 6.80 -3.78
C HIS A 8 -2.56 6.35 -2.63
N ASP A 9 -2.62 5.07 -2.29
CA ASP A 9 -1.73 4.44 -1.32
C ASP A 9 -1.18 3.10 -1.84
N LEU A 10 -0.37 2.43 -1.03
CA LEU A 10 0.29 1.18 -1.41
C LEU A 10 -0.67 0.07 -1.85
N LEU A 11 -1.93 0.10 -1.39
CA LEU A 11 -2.94 -0.91 -1.69
C LEU A 11 -4.01 -0.34 -2.64
N ASP A 12 -3.64 0.64 -3.45
CA ASP A 12 -4.50 1.31 -4.44
C ASP A 12 -3.87 1.29 -5.85
N SER A 13 -2.66 0.74 -5.98
CA SER A 13 -1.94 0.53 -7.24
C SER A 13 -1.09 -0.74 -7.18
N ASP A 14 -1.07 -1.49 -8.27
CA ASP A 14 -0.30 -2.72 -8.43
C ASP A 14 1.22 -2.50 -8.53
N ASP A 15 1.66 -1.32 -8.97
CA ASP A 15 3.08 -0.99 -9.10
C ASP A 15 3.85 -1.20 -7.78
N TYR A 16 3.23 -0.95 -6.63
CA TYR A 16 3.88 -1.11 -5.35
C TYR A 16 4.32 -2.56 -5.07
N TYR A 17 3.41 -3.52 -5.23
CA TYR A 17 3.79 -4.93 -5.02
C TYR A 17 4.67 -5.44 -6.16
N GLN A 18 4.46 -5.01 -7.41
CA GLN A 18 5.25 -5.46 -8.56
C GLN A 18 6.73 -5.07 -8.42
N PHE A 19 7.01 -3.81 -8.08
CA PHE A 19 8.38 -3.33 -7.96
C PHE A 19 8.98 -3.61 -6.58
N GLN A 20 8.35 -3.14 -5.50
CA GLN A 20 8.91 -3.27 -4.16
C GLN A 20 8.79 -4.70 -3.63
N GLY A 21 7.63 -5.33 -3.82
CA GLY A 21 7.41 -6.74 -3.49
C GLY A 21 8.26 -7.67 -4.35
N GLY A 22 8.30 -7.45 -5.67
CA GLY A 22 9.13 -8.20 -6.61
C GLY A 22 10.62 -8.17 -6.26
N LEU A 23 11.19 -6.98 -6.00
CA LEU A 23 12.59 -6.85 -5.59
C LEU A 23 12.85 -7.54 -4.23
N THR A 24 11.94 -7.38 -3.28
CA THR A 24 12.02 -8.02 -1.96
C THR A 24 12.04 -9.55 -2.10
N ALA A 25 11.16 -10.11 -2.93
CA ALA A 25 11.08 -11.54 -3.20
C ALA A 25 12.35 -12.06 -3.90
N ALA A 26 12.89 -11.33 -4.88
CA ALA A 26 14.12 -11.68 -5.57
C ALA A 26 15.32 -11.71 -4.60
N VAL A 27 15.48 -10.67 -3.77
CA VAL A 27 16.56 -10.61 -2.76
C VAL A 27 16.40 -11.73 -1.74
N ARG A 28 15.17 -12.00 -1.26
CA ARG A 28 14.91 -13.12 -0.34
C ARG A 28 15.29 -14.46 -0.96
N SER A 29 14.96 -14.67 -2.23
CA SER A 29 15.29 -15.90 -2.97
C SER A 29 16.81 -16.12 -3.06
N LEU A 30 17.57 -15.07 -3.35
CA LEU A 30 19.03 -15.15 -3.49
C LEU A 30 19.78 -15.20 -2.16
N LYS A 31 19.30 -14.48 -1.13
CA LYS A 31 19.97 -14.35 0.18
C LYS A 31 19.51 -15.41 1.20
N GLY A 32 18.38 -16.07 0.96
CA GLY A 32 17.76 -17.03 1.88
C GLY A 32 17.15 -16.41 3.14
N SER A 33 17.10 -15.08 3.25
CA SER A 33 16.56 -14.35 4.40
C SER A 33 15.76 -13.12 3.95
N GLN A 34 14.73 -12.78 4.71
CA GLN A 34 13.90 -11.60 4.45
C GLN A 34 14.75 -10.33 4.62
N PRO A 35 14.90 -9.47 3.59
CA PRO A 35 15.54 -8.18 3.77
C PRO A 35 14.64 -7.25 4.58
N ALA A 36 15.24 -6.27 5.27
CA ALA A 36 14.48 -5.15 5.82
C ALA A 36 13.92 -4.32 4.66
N VAL A 37 12.62 -4.03 4.69
CA VAL A 37 11.93 -3.27 3.66
C VAL A 37 11.32 -2.03 4.27
N TYR A 38 11.61 -0.89 3.66
CA TYR A 38 11.17 0.42 4.14
C TYR A 38 10.36 1.16 3.08
N PHE A 39 9.48 2.03 3.55
CA PHE A 39 8.61 2.87 2.73
C PHE A 39 8.81 4.33 3.10
N GLY A 40 9.15 5.17 2.12
CA GLY A 40 9.33 6.61 2.28
C GLY A 40 8.06 7.37 1.94
N ASP A 41 7.46 8.04 2.91
CA ASP A 41 6.31 8.95 2.74
C ASP A 41 6.82 10.39 2.67
N HIS A 42 6.87 10.93 1.45
CA HIS A 42 7.33 12.29 1.14
C HIS A 42 6.17 13.21 0.74
N ALA A 43 4.93 12.77 0.87
CA ALA A 43 3.76 13.56 0.46
C ALA A 43 3.57 14.85 1.28
N ARG A 44 4.28 14.96 2.41
CA ARG A 44 4.53 16.23 3.10
C ARG A 44 6.02 16.52 3.08
N PRO A 45 6.51 17.30 2.09
CA PRO A 45 7.94 17.58 1.91
C PRO A 45 8.61 18.20 3.15
N GLU A 46 7.86 18.92 3.97
CA GLU A 46 8.31 19.54 5.23
C GLU A 46 8.49 18.55 6.38
N SER A 47 7.89 17.35 6.29
CA SER A 47 7.99 16.31 7.32
C SER A 47 7.99 14.91 6.71
N PRO A 48 9.05 14.54 5.95
CA PRO A 48 9.16 13.21 5.37
C PRO A 48 9.23 12.15 6.48
N ARG A 49 8.61 11.01 6.26
CA ARG A 49 8.57 9.89 7.21
C ARG A 49 9.03 8.62 6.51
N VAL A 50 9.93 7.88 7.14
CA VAL A 50 10.30 6.54 6.70
C VAL A 50 9.74 5.55 7.72
N ARG A 51 9.08 4.52 7.23
CA ARG A 51 8.52 3.43 8.03
C ARG A 51 9.01 2.09 7.49
N THR A 52 8.91 1.05 8.30
CA THR A 52 8.95 -0.31 7.76
C THR A 52 7.73 -0.54 6.86
N LEU A 53 7.84 -1.47 5.92
CA LEU A 53 6.71 -1.83 5.05
C LEU A 53 5.51 -2.32 5.87
N ASP A 54 5.75 -3.11 6.91
CA ASP A 54 4.71 -3.66 7.79
C ASP A 54 3.92 -2.57 8.53
N GLU A 55 4.61 -1.53 9.02
CA GLU A 55 3.98 -0.36 9.63
C GLU A 55 3.12 0.42 8.62
N GLU A 56 3.61 0.57 7.38
CA GLU A 56 2.88 1.29 6.34
C GLU A 56 1.63 0.52 5.90
N ILE A 57 1.72 -0.80 5.68
CA ILE A 57 0.56 -1.68 5.41
C ILE A 57 -0.46 -1.57 6.53
N SER A 58 -0.01 -1.71 7.78
CA SER A 58 -0.89 -1.62 8.97
C SER A 58 -1.62 -0.27 9.04
N ARG A 59 -0.91 0.82 8.70
CA ARG A 59 -1.48 2.16 8.64
C ARG A 59 -2.53 2.27 7.53
N VAL A 60 -2.23 1.82 6.30
CA VAL A 60 -3.18 1.89 5.17
C VAL A 60 -4.44 1.08 5.47
N VAL A 61 -4.29 -0.13 6.00
CA VAL A 61 -5.43 -0.99 6.35
C VAL A 61 -6.36 -0.28 7.34
N ARG A 62 -5.81 0.31 8.41
CA ARG A 62 -6.62 1.01 9.43
C ARG A 62 -7.18 2.35 8.94
N ALA A 63 -6.38 3.13 8.22
CA ALA A 63 -6.73 4.47 7.81
C ALA A 63 -7.71 4.50 6.63
N ARG A 64 -7.70 3.46 5.79
CA ARG A 64 -8.44 3.44 4.52
C ARG A 64 -9.22 2.15 4.30
N ALA A 65 -8.56 0.99 4.12
CA ALA A 65 -9.26 -0.24 3.69
C ALA A 65 -10.37 -0.71 4.66
N ALA A 66 -10.12 -0.64 5.97
CA ALA A 66 -11.07 -0.99 7.01
C ALA A 66 -11.82 0.22 7.60
N ASN A 67 -11.61 1.43 7.06
CA ASN A 67 -12.21 2.64 7.58
C ASN A 67 -13.68 2.76 7.14
N PRO A 68 -14.66 2.80 8.07
CA PRO A 68 -16.07 2.91 7.72
C PRO A 68 -16.39 4.13 6.84
N LYS A 69 -15.67 5.24 7.01
CA LYS A 69 -15.85 6.45 6.19
C LYS A 69 -15.44 6.20 4.74
N TRP A 70 -14.36 5.46 4.51
CA TRP A 70 -13.93 5.11 3.15
C TRP A 70 -14.89 4.10 2.53
N ILE A 71 -15.27 3.05 3.27
CA ILE A 71 -16.22 2.02 2.82
C ILE A 71 -17.55 2.67 2.41
N GLN A 72 -18.16 3.48 3.29
CA GLN A 72 -19.38 4.22 2.97
C GLN A 72 -19.16 5.23 1.84
N GLY A 73 -17.94 5.74 1.70
CA GLY A 73 -17.45 6.53 0.58
C GLY A 73 -17.64 5.83 -0.76
N VAL A 74 -16.91 4.74 -0.93
CA VAL A 74 -16.85 3.97 -2.18
C VAL A 74 -18.17 3.30 -2.51
N MET A 75 -18.97 2.88 -1.52
CA MET A 75 -20.29 2.28 -1.73
C MET A 75 -21.27 3.20 -2.51
N ARG A 76 -21.07 4.53 -2.47
CA ARG A 76 -21.88 5.47 -3.28
C ARG A 76 -21.62 5.40 -4.78
N HIS A 77 -20.58 4.68 -5.20
CA HIS A 77 -20.13 4.61 -6.60
C HIS A 77 -20.44 3.26 -7.27
N GLY A 78 -21.34 2.45 -6.69
CA GLY A 78 -21.86 1.23 -7.30
C GLY A 78 -20.75 0.26 -7.76
N TYR A 79 -20.78 -0.13 -9.04
CA TYR A 79 -19.80 -1.05 -9.63
C TYR A 79 -18.35 -0.63 -9.39
N LYS A 80 -18.01 0.65 -9.63
CA LYS A 80 -16.63 1.11 -9.46
C LYS A 80 -16.21 1.12 -8.00
N GLY A 81 -17.15 1.41 -7.08
CA GLY A 81 -16.91 1.29 -5.65
C GLY A 81 -16.57 -0.15 -5.23
N ALA A 82 -17.36 -1.12 -5.70
CA ALA A 82 -17.10 -2.54 -5.44
C ALA A 82 -15.76 -3.00 -6.06
N PHE A 83 -15.43 -2.50 -7.25
CA PHE A 83 -14.15 -2.76 -7.90
C PHE A 83 -12.96 -2.30 -7.04
N GLU A 84 -12.97 -1.07 -6.51
CA GLU A 84 -11.87 -0.58 -5.66
C GLU A 84 -11.70 -1.41 -4.38
N MET A 85 -12.81 -1.89 -3.80
CA MET A 85 -12.76 -2.78 -2.64
C MET A 85 -12.11 -4.13 -2.96
N ALA A 86 -12.44 -4.72 -4.11
CA ALA A 86 -11.84 -5.98 -4.55
C ALA A 86 -10.34 -5.80 -4.87
N ALA A 87 -10.00 -4.77 -5.65
CA ALA A 87 -8.62 -4.47 -6.02
C ALA A 87 -7.72 -4.24 -4.79
N THR A 88 -8.23 -3.56 -3.76
CA THR A 88 -7.53 -3.39 -2.48
C THR A 88 -7.13 -4.72 -1.85
N VAL A 89 -8.02 -5.72 -1.89
CA VAL A 89 -7.74 -7.05 -1.32
C VAL A 89 -6.71 -7.78 -2.18
N ASP A 90 -6.81 -7.68 -3.50
CA ASP A 90 -5.84 -8.28 -4.44
C ASP A 90 -4.43 -7.70 -4.22
N TYR A 91 -4.31 -6.38 -4.06
CA TYR A 91 -3.02 -5.72 -3.81
C TYR A 91 -2.45 -6.00 -2.42
N LEU A 92 -3.30 -6.28 -1.43
CA LEU A 92 -2.85 -6.70 -0.10
C LEU A 92 -2.37 -8.15 -0.07
N PHE A 93 -2.94 -9.00 -0.93
CA PHE A 93 -2.56 -10.41 -1.02
C PHE A 93 -1.22 -10.62 -1.72
N ALA A 94 -0.95 -9.84 -2.77
CA ALA A 94 0.24 -9.95 -3.62
C ALA A 94 1.55 -9.59 -2.88
#